data_AF-A0A929J5V7-F1
#
_entry.id   AF-A0A929J5V7-F1
#
_cell.length_a   1.000
_cell.length_b   1.000
_cell.length_c   1.000
_cell.angle_alpha   90.00
_cell.angle_beta   90.00
_cell.angle_gamma   90.00
#
_symmetry.space_group_name_H-M   'P 1'
#
loop_
_entity.id
_entity.type
_entity.pdbx_description
1 polymer ?
#
loop_
_entity_poly.entity_id
_entity_poly.type
_entity_poly.pdbx_seq_one_letter_code
_entity_poly.pdbx_strand_id
1 'polypeptide(L)'
;MAEPNEHIKLPNPELTGKQSVEMLLQQRRSVRSYQKSSLNLAEVGQLLWSAQGVSDTQGLRTAPSAGALYPLKLFVVVGDVNELSPGIYQYNPEEHSLLKTANGDLRKLLEESALDQSCIGDAAIIFVFTAIYRRTTWKYGDRGLRYVHMEVGHAGQNLFLQAEALDLGTVVIGAFNDDEVRETLSLDSNIQPLSLMPVGRK
;
A
#
# COMPACT_ATOMS: atom_id res chain seq x y z
N MET A 1 -13.23 -4.00 -20.82
CA MET A 1 -12.06 -4.42 -20.03
C MET A 1 -11.07 -3.27 -20.10
N ALA A 2 -10.62 -2.75 -18.97
CA ALA A 2 -9.64 -1.66 -18.96
C ALA A 2 -8.30 -2.14 -19.54
N GLU A 3 -7.75 -1.38 -20.48
CA GLU A 3 -6.44 -1.62 -21.08
C GLU A 3 -5.32 -1.32 -20.05
N PRO A 4 -4.19 -2.05 -20.07
CA PRO A 4 -2.99 -1.63 -19.35
C PRO A 4 -2.63 -0.18 -19.72
N ASN A 5 -2.17 0.61 -18.74
CA ASN A 5 -1.96 2.06 -18.81
C ASN A 5 -3.21 2.95 -18.60
N GLU A 6 -4.30 2.41 -18.05
CA GLU A 6 -5.41 3.23 -17.55
C GLU A 6 -4.98 4.07 -16.34
N HIS A 7 -5.24 5.38 -16.39
CA HIS A 7 -5.04 6.30 -15.29
C HIS A 7 -6.37 6.58 -14.59
N ILE A 8 -6.43 6.33 -13.28
CA ILE A 8 -7.63 6.50 -12.46
C ILE A 8 -7.35 7.57 -11.40
N LYS A 9 -8.06 8.68 -11.48
CA LYS A 9 -7.98 9.74 -10.47
C LYS A 9 -8.69 9.28 -9.20
N LEU A 10 -8.04 9.43 -8.05
CA LEU A 10 -8.64 9.12 -6.76
C LEU A 10 -9.42 10.34 -6.22
N PRO A 11 -10.52 10.12 -5.48
CA PRO A 11 -11.18 11.18 -4.74
C PRO A 11 -10.20 11.89 -3.79
N ASN A 12 -10.37 13.20 -3.59
CA ASN A 12 -9.49 13.92 -2.66
C ASN A 12 -9.55 13.31 -1.25
N PRO A 13 -8.41 13.25 -0.53
CA PRO A 13 -8.38 12.73 0.83
C PRO A 13 -9.16 13.64 1.79
N GLU A 14 -9.90 13.02 2.70
CA GLU A 14 -10.55 13.70 3.82
C GLU A 14 -9.49 13.99 4.89
N LEU A 15 -9.31 15.28 5.21
CA LEU A 15 -8.29 15.75 6.16
C LEU A 15 -8.82 15.87 7.59
N THR A 16 -10.12 15.66 7.79
CA THR A 16 -10.79 15.75 9.09
C THR A 16 -11.39 14.40 9.47
N GLY A 17 -10.74 13.73 10.42
CA GLY A 17 -11.23 12.46 10.98
C GLY A 17 -12.33 12.65 12.03
N LYS A 18 -13.11 11.60 12.27
CA LYS A 18 -14.13 11.54 13.34
C LYS A 18 -13.60 10.91 14.64
N GLN A 19 -12.49 10.20 14.58
CA GLN A 19 -11.86 9.50 15.70
C GLN A 19 -10.54 10.19 16.09
N SER A 20 -10.19 10.16 17.37
CA SER A 20 -8.91 10.68 17.83
C SER A 20 -7.78 9.70 17.56
N VAL A 21 -6.55 10.20 17.45
CA VAL A 21 -5.36 9.37 17.24
C VAL A 21 -5.15 8.41 18.41
N GLU A 22 -5.41 8.83 19.65
CA GLU A 22 -5.30 8.00 20.85
C GLU A 22 -6.25 6.79 20.79
N MET A 23 -7.49 7.02 20.35
CA MET A 23 -8.49 5.97 20.17
C MET A 23 -8.02 4.97 19.11
N LEU A 24 -7.55 5.46 17.96
CA LEU A 24 -7.03 4.60 16.88
C LEU A 24 -5.81 3.79 17.33
N LEU A 25 -4.88 4.40 18.07
CA LEU A 25 -3.72 3.70 18.63
C LEU A 25 -4.14 2.59 19.62
N GLN A 26 -5.14 2.85 20.45
CA GLN A 26 -5.66 1.87 21.41
C GLN A 26 -6.39 0.71 20.71
N GLN A 27 -7.18 1.00 19.68
CA GLN A 27 -8.08 0.04 19.02
C GLN A 27 -7.40 -0.80 17.96
N ARG A 28 -6.45 -0.22 17.20
CA ARG A 28 -5.81 -0.89 16.06
C ARG A 28 -5.24 -2.25 16.45
N ARG A 29 -5.62 -3.28 15.69
CA ARG A 29 -5.10 -4.66 15.78
C ARG A 29 -4.72 -5.18 14.41
N SER A 30 -3.90 -6.22 14.40
CA SER A 30 -3.70 -7.02 13.18
C SER A 30 -4.93 -7.91 12.96
N VAL A 31 -5.65 -7.65 11.88
CA VAL A 31 -6.83 -8.41 11.45
C VAL A 31 -6.45 -9.24 10.24
N ARG A 32 -6.74 -10.55 10.31
CA ARG A 32 -6.38 -11.57 9.29
C ARG A 32 -7.60 -12.30 8.72
N SER A 33 -8.80 -11.90 9.11
CA SER A 33 -10.05 -12.45 8.63
C SER A 33 -10.92 -11.29 8.21
N TYR A 34 -11.52 -11.40 7.02
CA TYR A 34 -12.28 -10.31 6.41
C TYR A 34 -13.67 -10.79 6.01
N GLN A 35 -14.63 -9.88 6.06
CA GLN A 35 -15.93 -10.11 5.46
C GLN A 35 -15.82 -10.09 3.94
N LYS A 36 -16.69 -10.86 3.25
CA LYS A 36 -16.84 -10.82 1.79
C LYS A 36 -17.62 -9.57 1.39
N SER A 37 -16.94 -8.43 1.40
CA SER A 37 -17.50 -7.14 1.04
C SER A 37 -16.44 -6.27 0.37
N SER A 38 -16.84 -5.64 -0.73
CA SER A 38 -16.03 -4.70 -1.49
C SER A 38 -15.64 -3.47 -0.66
N LEU A 39 -14.45 -2.94 -0.91
CA LEU A 39 -14.10 -1.55 -0.58
C LEU A 39 -14.61 -0.60 -1.68
N ASN A 40 -14.59 0.71 -1.44
CA ASN A 40 -14.82 1.73 -2.48
C ASN A 40 -13.56 2.54 -2.81
N LEU A 41 -13.63 3.30 -3.90
CA LEU A 41 -12.48 4.08 -4.40
C LEU A 41 -12.02 5.17 -3.42
N ALA A 42 -12.93 5.76 -2.64
CA ALA A 42 -12.59 6.77 -1.64
C ALA A 42 -11.82 6.15 -0.46
N GLU A 43 -12.18 4.94 -0.02
CA GLU A 43 -11.45 4.20 1.02
C GLU A 43 -10.04 3.85 0.56
N VAL A 44 -9.89 3.35 -0.68
CA VAL A 44 -8.58 3.05 -1.27
C VAL A 44 -7.73 4.32 -1.40
N GLY A 45 -8.30 5.42 -1.92
CA GLY A 45 -7.63 6.70 -2.03
C GLY A 45 -7.16 7.23 -0.67
N GLN A 46 -8.01 7.17 0.35
CA GLN A 46 -7.68 7.58 1.71
C GLN A 46 -6.53 6.76 2.29
N LEU A 47 -6.55 5.43 2.13
CA LEU A 47 -5.47 4.54 2.61
C LEU A 47 -4.13 4.83 1.92
N LEU A 48 -4.15 5.02 0.60
CA LEU A 48 -2.96 5.37 -0.20
C LEU A 48 -2.38 6.73 0.21
N TRP A 49 -3.25 7.72 0.41
CA TRP A 49 -2.83 9.04 0.88
C TRP A 49 -2.24 8.99 2.29
N SER A 50 -2.87 8.28 3.23
CA SER A 50 -2.34 8.17 4.58
C SER A 50 -0.99 7.46 4.61
N ALA A 51 -0.76 6.47 3.74
CA ALA A 51 0.52 5.78 3.64
C ALA A 51 1.64 6.64 3.02
N GLN A 52 1.39 7.30 1.89
CA GLN A 52 2.42 7.94 1.05
C GLN A 52 1.96 9.19 0.27
N GLY A 53 0.80 9.78 0.60
CA GLY A 53 0.27 10.96 -0.10
C GLY A 53 1.02 12.25 0.21
N VAL A 54 0.92 13.23 -0.69
CA VAL A 54 1.41 14.61 -0.45
C VAL A 54 0.60 15.25 0.68
N SER A 55 1.29 15.82 1.67
CA SER A 55 0.70 16.45 2.86
C SER A 55 0.86 17.97 2.91
N ASP A 56 1.72 18.56 2.07
CA ASP A 56 1.92 20.01 2.02
C ASP A 56 2.23 20.52 0.60
N THR A 57 2.34 21.84 0.45
CA THR A 57 2.65 22.49 -0.83
C THR A 57 4.11 22.31 -1.29
N GLN A 58 4.98 21.78 -0.44
CA GLN A 58 6.39 21.52 -0.75
C GLN A 58 6.61 20.08 -1.26
N GLY A 59 5.54 19.29 -1.38
CA GLY A 59 5.62 17.89 -1.81
C GLY A 59 6.06 16.94 -0.69
N LEU A 60 5.99 17.37 0.58
CA LEU A 60 6.22 16.47 1.71
C LEU A 60 5.15 15.40 1.76
N ARG A 61 5.47 14.25 2.37
CA ARG A 61 4.53 13.13 2.50
C ARG A 61 3.98 13.00 3.91
N THR A 62 2.83 12.35 4.02
CA THR A 62 2.23 11.91 5.29
C THR A 62 3.16 11.02 6.12
N ALA A 63 4.03 10.24 5.49
CA ALA A 63 5.08 9.47 6.16
C ALA A 63 6.45 10.18 6.06
N PRO A 64 7.21 10.29 7.16
CA PRO A 64 8.53 10.91 7.13
C PRO A 64 9.55 10.03 6.40
N SER A 65 10.44 10.66 5.63
CA SER A 65 11.48 10.03 4.82
C SER A 65 12.85 10.64 5.09
N ALA A 66 13.90 9.81 5.11
CA ALA A 66 15.27 10.27 5.32
C ALA A 66 15.70 11.25 4.22
N GLY A 67 15.87 12.52 4.61
CA GLY A 67 16.24 13.59 3.69
C GLY A 67 15.16 13.92 2.65
N ALA A 68 13.90 13.57 2.90
CA ALA A 68 12.78 13.74 1.96
C ALA A 68 13.04 13.10 0.58
N LEU A 69 13.71 11.95 0.56
CA LEU A 69 14.12 11.25 -0.67
C LEU A 69 13.05 10.30 -1.23
N TYR A 70 12.07 9.93 -0.41
CA TYR A 70 10.89 9.13 -0.77
C TYR A 70 11.23 7.90 -1.65
N PRO A 71 12.01 6.94 -1.11
CA PRO A 71 12.39 5.70 -1.79
C PRO A 71 11.20 4.80 -2.11
N LEU A 72 10.09 4.93 -1.38
CA LEU A 72 8.97 4.01 -1.50
C LEU A 72 8.20 4.17 -2.82
N LYS A 73 7.72 3.03 -3.31
CA LYS A 73 6.77 2.88 -4.41
C LYS A 73 5.65 2.00 -3.89
N LEU A 74 4.42 2.48 -3.97
CA LEU A 74 3.25 1.77 -3.43
C LEU A 74 2.43 1.20 -4.59
N PHE A 75 2.25 -0.10 -4.58
CA PHE A 75 1.36 -0.80 -5.49
C PHE A 75 0.16 -1.34 -4.72
N VAL A 76 -0.95 -1.56 -5.42
CA VAL A 76 -2.09 -2.29 -4.90
C VAL A 76 -2.49 -3.40 -5.86
N VAL A 77 -2.77 -4.59 -5.31
CA VAL A 77 -3.38 -5.70 -6.03
C VAL A 77 -4.86 -5.74 -5.65
N VAL A 78 -5.70 -5.35 -6.61
CA VAL A 78 -7.14 -5.18 -6.45
C VAL A 78 -7.84 -6.47 -6.84
N GLY A 79 -8.73 -6.95 -5.99
CA GLY A 79 -9.66 -8.03 -6.33
C GLY A 79 -11.12 -7.71 -6.11
N ASP A 80 -11.47 -7.03 -5.01
CA ASP A 80 -12.87 -6.68 -4.68
C ASP A 80 -13.00 -5.20 -4.22
N VAL A 81 -12.92 -4.29 -5.18
CA VAL A 81 -13.09 -2.84 -4.95
C VAL A 81 -14.06 -2.28 -5.98
N ASN A 82 -15.09 -1.58 -5.52
CA ASN A 82 -16.04 -0.91 -6.38
C ASN A 82 -15.33 0.14 -7.24
N GLU A 83 -15.71 0.20 -8.52
CA GLU A 83 -15.14 1.13 -9.51
C GLU A 83 -13.68 0.86 -9.91
N LEU A 84 -13.05 -0.20 -9.37
CA LEU A 84 -11.77 -0.70 -9.84
C LEU A 84 -11.90 -2.15 -10.31
N SER A 85 -11.63 -2.38 -11.59
CA SER A 85 -11.51 -3.75 -12.10
C SER A 85 -10.33 -4.48 -11.43
N PRO A 86 -10.39 -5.81 -11.24
CA PRO A 86 -9.25 -6.57 -10.74
C PRO A 86 -7.98 -6.34 -11.56
N GLY A 87 -6.84 -6.20 -10.87
CA GLY A 87 -5.57 -5.89 -11.48
C GLY A 87 -4.52 -5.36 -10.50
N ILE A 88 -3.37 -5.00 -11.04
CA ILE A 88 -2.29 -4.34 -10.31
C ILE A 88 -2.31 -2.86 -10.69
N TYR A 89 -2.19 -2.01 -9.68
CA TYR A 89 -2.14 -0.58 -9.85
C TYR A 89 -0.96 0.02 -9.09
N GLN A 90 -0.24 0.95 -9.72
CA GLN A 90 0.79 1.74 -9.07
C GLN A 90 0.21 3.08 -8.63
N TYR A 91 0.42 3.46 -7.37
CA TYR A 91 0.03 4.77 -6.87
C TYR A 91 0.99 5.87 -7.30
N ASN A 92 0.45 6.96 -7.85
CA ASN A 92 1.13 8.21 -8.09
C ASN A 92 0.71 9.22 -7.01
N PRO A 93 1.59 9.54 -6.04
CA PRO A 93 1.23 10.43 -4.95
C PRO A 93 1.16 11.91 -5.36
N GLU A 94 1.87 12.34 -6.42
CA GLU A 94 1.83 13.73 -6.92
C GLU A 94 0.46 14.06 -7.53
N GLU A 95 -0.07 13.12 -8.30
CA GLU A 95 -1.35 13.28 -8.98
C GLU A 95 -2.51 12.72 -8.18
N HIS A 96 -2.26 12.09 -7.03
CA HIS A 96 -3.25 11.31 -6.29
C HIS A 96 -4.09 10.41 -7.21
N SER A 97 -3.41 9.50 -7.90
CA SER A 97 -3.98 8.65 -8.95
C SER A 97 -3.39 7.24 -8.94
N LEU A 98 -4.07 6.32 -9.60
CA LEU A 98 -3.62 4.95 -9.84
C LEU A 98 -3.33 4.76 -11.33
N LEU A 99 -2.22 4.10 -11.64
CA LEU A 99 -1.89 3.63 -12.99
C LEU A 99 -2.06 2.11 -13.03
N LYS A 100 -2.94 1.59 -13.88
CA LYS A 100 -3.11 0.15 -14.06
C LYS A 100 -1.93 -0.46 -14.82
N THR A 101 -1.22 -1.40 -14.21
CA THR A 101 -0.05 -2.05 -14.81
C THR A 101 -0.33 -3.49 -15.26
N ALA A 102 -1.32 -4.16 -14.66
CA ALA A 102 -1.72 -5.51 -15.05
C ALA A 102 -3.21 -5.76 -14.83
N ASN A 103 -3.76 -6.71 -15.59
CA ASN A 103 -5.14 -7.16 -15.49
C ASN A 103 -5.26 -8.45 -14.69
N GLY A 104 -6.42 -8.65 -14.05
CA GLY A 104 -6.77 -9.91 -13.39
C GLY A 104 -6.59 -9.87 -11.88
N ASP A 105 -7.33 -10.74 -11.18
CA ASP A 105 -7.21 -10.92 -9.75
C ASP A 105 -5.98 -11.80 -9.45
N LEU A 106 -4.92 -11.16 -8.93
CA LEU A 106 -3.64 -11.81 -8.63
C LEU A 106 -3.44 -12.03 -7.12
N ARG A 107 -4.48 -11.86 -6.30
CA ARG A 107 -4.37 -12.02 -4.85
C ARG A 107 -3.95 -13.42 -4.44
N LYS A 108 -4.42 -14.45 -5.15
CA LYS A 108 -4.05 -15.86 -4.88
C LYS A 108 -2.59 -16.16 -5.22
N LEU A 109 -2.07 -15.59 -6.31
CA LEU A 109 -0.65 -15.73 -6.64
C LEU A 109 0.24 -15.04 -5.59
N LEU A 110 -0.19 -13.88 -5.06
CA LEU A 110 0.49 -13.25 -3.92
C LEU A 110 0.38 -14.04 -2.61
N GLU A 111 -0.74 -14.75 -2.38
CA GLU A 111 -0.89 -15.63 -1.22
C GLU A 111 0.13 -16.78 -1.26
N GLU A 112 0.26 -17.44 -2.42
CA GLU A 112 1.28 -18.47 -2.67
C GLU A 112 2.68 -17.91 -2.42
N SER A 113 2.99 -16.74 -2.98
CA SER A 113 4.27 -16.04 -2.79
C SER A 113 4.55 -15.69 -1.33
N ALA A 114 3.51 -15.60 -0.50
CA ALA A 114 3.58 -15.23 0.89
C ALA A 114 3.40 -16.42 1.84
N LEU A 115 3.88 -17.60 1.43
CA LEU A 115 3.88 -18.81 2.25
C LEU A 115 2.47 -19.24 2.66
N ASP A 116 1.53 -19.15 1.71
CA ASP A 116 0.13 -19.56 1.85
C ASP A 116 -0.62 -18.89 3.01
N GLN A 117 -0.26 -17.64 3.32
CA GLN A 117 -0.94 -16.84 4.34
C GLN A 117 -2.30 -16.36 3.81
N SER A 118 -3.35 -17.17 4.01
CA SER A 118 -4.70 -17.02 3.42
C SER A 118 -5.33 -15.63 3.51
N CYS A 119 -5.00 -14.85 4.55
CA CYS A 119 -5.45 -13.46 4.67
C CYS A 119 -5.08 -12.60 3.45
N ILE A 120 -4.05 -12.95 2.68
CA ILE A 120 -3.68 -12.23 1.47
C ILE A 120 -4.72 -12.45 0.36
N GLY A 121 -5.08 -13.70 0.06
CA GLY A 121 -6.08 -14.00 -0.97
C GLY A 121 -7.51 -13.67 -0.56
N ASP A 122 -7.80 -13.63 0.74
CA ASP A 122 -9.14 -13.32 1.27
C ASP A 122 -9.42 -11.82 1.35
N ALA A 123 -8.40 -10.96 1.32
CA ALA A 123 -8.54 -9.51 1.44
C ALA A 123 -9.08 -8.88 0.17
N ALA A 124 -9.89 -7.82 0.29
CA ALA A 124 -10.43 -7.09 -0.86
C ALA A 124 -9.34 -6.47 -1.76
N ILE A 125 -8.26 -6.01 -1.13
CA ILE A 125 -7.12 -5.35 -1.78
C ILE A 125 -5.84 -5.63 -0.98
N ILE A 126 -4.70 -5.75 -1.65
CA ILE A 126 -3.39 -5.94 -1.01
C ILE A 126 -2.52 -4.73 -1.35
N PHE A 127 -2.04 -4.02 -0.33
CA PHE A 127 -1.05 -2.96 -0.49
C PHE A 127 0.35 -3.59 -0.48
N VAL A 128 1.15 -3.31 -1.50
CA VAL A 128 2.51 -3.81 -1.63
C VAL A 128 3.47 -2.64 -1.54
N PHE A 129 4.12 -2.52 -0.37
CA PHE A 129 5.18 -1.54 -0.18
C PHE A 129 6.45 -2.05 -0.83
N THR A 130 6.96 -1.26 -1.76
CA THR A 130 8.22 -1.54 -2.44
C THR A 130 9.15 -0.32 -2.32
N ALA A 131 10.43 -0.48 -2.65
CA ALA A 131 11.36 0.64 -2.67
C ALA A 131 12.42 0.55 -3.75
N ILE A 132 12.90 1.72 -4.16
CA ILE A 132 14.14 1.86 -4.92
C ILE A 132 15.23 2.30 -3.94
N TYR A 133 15.97 1.35 -3.37
CA TYR A 133 17.00 1.63 -2.35
C TYR A 133 17.99 2.72 -2.76
N ARG A 134 18.38 2.75 -4.05
CA ARG A 134 19.32 3.75 -4.59
C ARG A 134 18.88 5.19 -4.34
N ARG A 135 17.58 5.48 -4.24
CA ARG A 135 17.04 6.82 -3.93
C ARG A 135 17.49 7.34 -2.57
N THR A 136 17.79 6.46 -1.63
CA THR A 136 18.27 6.83 -0.29
C THR A 136 19.76 6.54 -0.13
N THR A 137 20.25 5.42 -0.67
CA THR A 137 21.65 5.02 -0.49
C THR A 137 22.64 5.89 -1.26
N TRP A 138 22.23 6.61 -2.33
CA TRP A 138 23.13 7.56 -3.00
C TRP A 138 23.65 8.66 -2.05
N LYS A 139 22.82 9.08 -1.07
CA LYS A 139 23.14 10.12 -0.11
C LYS A 139 23.73 9.57 1.19
N TYR A 140 23.23 8.41 1.64
CA TYR A 140 23.51 7.87 2.97
C TYR A 140 24.36 6.58 2.96
N GLY A 141 24.81 6.12 1.79
CA GLY A 141 25.52 4.85 1.62
C GLY A 141 24.70 3.66 2.13
N ASP A 142 25.39 2.63 2.64
CA ASP A 142 24.76 1.41 3.16
C ASP A 142 23.81 1.67 4.34
N ARG A 143 24.03 2.75 5.09
CA ARG A 143 23.12 3.15 6.17
C ARG A 143 21.75 3.51 5.63
N GLY A 144 21.67 3.96 4.38
CA GLY A 144 20.42 4.25 3.68
C GLY A 144 19.47 3.05 3.64
N LEU A 145 19.98 1.81 3.60
CA LEU A 145 19.14 0.60 3.64
C LEU A 145 18.25 0.58 4.89
N ARG A 146 18.81 0.90 6.05
CA ARG A 146 18.05 0.95 7.32
C ARG A 146 16.96 2.02 7.29
N TYR A 147 17.24 3.17 6.67
CA TYR A 147 16.28 4.25 6.57
C TYR A 147 15.08 3.91 5.70
N VAL A 148 15.29 3.15 4.61
CA VAL A 148 14.19 2.64 3.78
C VAL A 148 13.25 1.75 4.60
N HIS A 149 13.79 0.84 5.42
CA HIS A 149 12.96 -0.03 6.26
C HIS A 149 12.23 0.74 7.38
N MET A 150 12.86 1.77 7.97
CA MET A 150 12.17 2.67 8.91
C MET A 150 10.98 3.36 8.25
N GLU A 151 11.15 3.83 7.01
CA GLU A 151 10.09 4.50 6.24
C GLU A 151 8.90 3.58 5.94
N VAL A 152 9.14 2.32 5.57
CA VAL A 152 8.05 1.33 5.43
C VAL A 152 7.30 1.14 6.75
N GLY A 153 8.01 1.13 7.88
CA GLY A 153 7.38 1.06 9.21
C GLY A 153 6.46 2.27 9.47
N HIS A 154 6.90 3.48 9.13
CA HIS A 154 6.08 4.69 9.28
C HIS A 154 4.84 4.65 8.37
N ALA A 155 5.03 4.35 7.09
CA ALA A 155 3.96 4.32 6.10
C ALA A 155 2.93 3.20 6.39
N GLY A 156 3.42 2.02 6.79
CA GLY A 156 2.56 0.91 7.19
C GLY A 156 1.76 1.21 8.47
N GLN A 157 2.35 1.92 9.44
CA GLN A 157 1.61 2.33 10.63
C GLN A 157 0.56 3.39 10.33
N ASN A 158 0.81 4.33 9.40
CA ASN A 158 -0.23 5.24 8.93
C ASN A 158 -1.39 4.48 8.27
N LEU A 159 -1.09 3.49 7.41
CA LEU A 159 -2.11 2.67 6.77
C LEU A 159 -2.94 1.90 7.80
N PHE A 160 -2.30 1.36 8.85
CA PHE A 160 -2.97 0.72 9.96
C PHE A 160 -3.96 1.64 10.69
N LEU A 161 -3.55 2.85 11.03
CA LEU A 161 -4.39 3.82 11.74
C LEU A 161 -5.54 4.30 10.85
N GLN A 162 -5.27 4.52 9.57
CA GLN A 162 -6.30 4.90 8.61
C GLN A 162 -7.30 3.77 8.35
N ALA A 163 -6.84 2.52 8.27
CA ALA A 163 -7.72 1.36 8.15
C ALA A 163 -8.63 1.25 9.38
N GLU A 164 -8.07 1.40 10.58
CA GLU A 164 -8.87 1.41 11.81
C GLU A 164 -9.93 2.53 11.80
N ALA A 165 -9.56 3.72 11.31
CA ALA A 165 -10.48 4.86 11.21
C ALA A 165 -11.61 4.68 10.19
N LEU A 166 -11.43 3.77 9.23
CA LEU A 166 -12.41 3.41 8.21
C LEU A 166 -13.18 2.13 8.56
N ASP A 167 -12.99 1.59 9.77
CA ASP A 167 -13.51 0.29 10.20
C ASP A 167 -13.07 -0.88 9.29
N LEU A 168 -11.84 -0.81 8.82
CA LEU A 168 -11.18 -1.82 8.01
C LEU A 168 -10.12 -2.56 8.83
N GLY A 169 -9.89 -3.81 8.47
CA GLY A 169 -8.86 -4.68 9.04
C GLY A 169 -7.64 -4.75 8.12
N THR A 170 -6.45 -4.80 8.71
CA THR A 170 -5.20 -5.07 7.97
C THR A 170 -4.16 -5.75 8.87
N VAL A 171 -3.09 -6.24 8.26
CA VAL A 171 -1.92 -6.81 8.94
C VAL A 171 -0.67 -6.55 8.09
N VAL A 172 0.49 -6.33 8.71
CA VAL A 172 1.77 -6.33 7.99
C VAL A 172 2.26 -7.76 7.85
N ILE A 173 2.54 -8.16 6.61
CA ILE A 173 3.18 -9.41 6.26
C ILE A 173 4.59 -9.10 5.74
N GLY A 174 5.59 -9.60 6.46
CA GLY A 174 7.01 -9.51 6.08
C GLY A 174 7.61 -10.83 5.64
N ALA A 175 6.83 -11.91 5.63
CA ALA A 175 7.27 -13.24 5.19
C ALA A 175 6.66 -13.54 3.82
N PHE A 176 7.48 -13.46 2.78
CA PHE A 176 7.16 -13.78 1.39
C PHE A 176 8.46 -14.03 0.62
N ASN A 177 8.37 -14.61 -0.58
CA ASN A 177 9.48 -14.73 -1.51
C ASN A 177 9.56 -13.45 -2.36
N ASP A 178 10.64 -12.67 -2.19
CA ASP A 178 10.88 -11.41 -2.90
C ASP A 178 10.85 -11.56 -4.43
N ASP A 179 11.40 -12.65 -4.97
CA ASP A 179 11.46 -12.88 -6.42
C ASP A 179 10.08 -13.17 -6.99
N GLU A 180 9.27 -13.99 -6.30
CA GLU A 180 7.91 -14.35 -6.73
C GLU A 180 6.96 -13.13 -6.65
N VAL A 181 7.09 -12.30 -5.60
CA VAL A 181 6.33 -11.04 -5.52
C VAL A 181 6.72 -10.09 -6.65
N ARG A 182 8.01 -9.98 -6.97
CA ARG A 182 8.49 -9.16 -8.10
C ARG A 182 7.96 -9.65 -9.43
N GLU A 183 7.96 -10.95 -9.67
CA GLU A 183 7.42 -11.56 -10.88
C GLU A 183 5.91 -11.31 -11.00
N THR A 184 5.17 -11.56 -9.92
CA THR A 184 3.72 -11.32 -9.85
C THR A 184 3.35 -9.88 -10.19
N LEU A 185 4.11 -8.92 -9.66
CA LEU A 185 3.88 -7.49 -9.93
C LEU A 185 4.54 -6.97 -11.21
N SER A 186 5.32 -7.81 -11.91
CA SER A 186 6.15 -7.42 -13.05
C SER A 186 7.03 -6.20 -12.74
N LEU A 187 7.67 -6.20 -11.56
CA LEU A 187 8.48 -5.09 -11.09
C LEU A 187 9.81 -4.98 -11.83
N ASP A 188 10.24 -3.74 -12.07
CA ASP A 188 11.61 -3.45 -12.49
C ASP A 188 12.62 -4.04 -11.49
N SER A 189 13.76 -4.51 -11.99
CA SER A 189 14.81 -5.14 -11.16
C SER A 189 15.35 -4.27 -10.02
N ASN A 190 15.22 -2.94 -10.11
CA ASN A 190 15.66 -2.00 -9.09
C ASN A 190 14.58 -1.70 -8.03
N ILE A 191 13.37 -2.22 -8.17
CA ILE A 191 12.27 -2.10 -7.21
C ILE A 191 12.21 -3.38 -6.38
N GLN A 192 12.32 -3.22 -5.06
CA GLN A 192 12.35 -4.34 -4.11
C GLN A 192 11.08 -4.33 -3.25
N PRO A 193 10.33 -5.43 -3.16
CA PRO A 193 9.20 -5.56 -2.23
C PRO A 193 9.70 -5.60 -0.79
N LEU A 194 8.97 -4.95 0.13
CA LEU A 194 9.39 -4.78 1.52
C LEU A 194 8.32 -5.23 2.52
N SER A 195 7.03 -5.07 2.19
CA SER A 195 5.93 -5.62 2.96
C SER A 195 4.65 -5.74 2.14
N LEU A 196 3.81 -6.70 2.52
CA LEU A 196 2.43 -6.82 2.04
C LEU A 196 1.48 -6.42 3.17
N MET A 197 0.43 -5.69 2.84
CA MET A 197 -0.64 -5.30 3.75
C MET A 197 -2.00 -5.59 3.11
N PRO A 198 -2.56 -6.80 3.29
CA PRO A 198 -3.95 -7.08 2.93
C PRO A 198 -4.91 -6.17 3.71
N VAL A 199 -5.94 -5.68 3.05
CA VAL A 199 -7.00 -4.86 3.65
C VAL A 199 -8.38 -5.40 3.26
N GLY A 200 -9.27 -5.49 4.23
CA GLY A 200 -10.66 -5.88 4.04
C GLY A 200 -11.57 -5.37 5.17
N ARG A 201 -12.88 -5.53 5.00
CA ARG A 201 -13.87 -5.22 6.06
C ARG A 201 -13.70 -6.19 7.24
N LYS A 202 -13.73 -5.68 8.47
CA LYS A 202 -13.68 -6.50 9.71
C LYS A 202 -14.94 -7.32 9.88
#